data_AF-A0A6A6Z5N1-F1
#
_entry.id   AF-A0A6A6Z5N1-F1
#
_cell.length_a   1.000
_cell.length_b   1.000
_cell.length_c   1.000
_cell.angle_alpha   90.00
_cell.angle_beta   90.00
_cell.angle_gamma   90.00
#
_symmetry.space_group_name_H-M   'P 1'
#
loop_
_entity.id
_entity.type
_entity.pdbx_description
1 polymer ?
#
loop_
_entity_poly.entity_id
_entity_poly.type
_entity_poly.pdbx_seq_one_letter_code
_entity_poly.pdbx_strand_id
1 'polypeptide(L)'
;MDSILTQLRSYLPDSQPIAEMATNASKIPLHPYYPLELEIVGYMANKWDTLTLVSMFGAGCVGIFAVTYLITTRIRPQMSKADLSTIMWFVLCGCIHLFFEGYFSYNFRRMSSMQDLFGQLWKEYSLSDSRYQTQNAFVLCMETITAVCWGPLSFAVAGMIATDHSLRHPLQALVSLGQIYGDVLYYATSMFDHYILDMSYSRPEPFYFWGYFVLMNAFWIIIPGKLLYDSISESGKAFAALEKQERIFKANGTGNGKLIGTLNGTPNGTPKGKSNGKAKNGSIRKR
;
A
#
# COMPACT_ATOMS: atom_id res chain seq x y z
N MET A 1 -17.33 -7.97 -20.37
CA MET A 1 -17.25 -6.66 -19.69
C MET A 1 -18.45 -5.80 -20.04
N ASP A 2 -18.83 -5.76 -21.33
CA ASP A 2 -19.97 -4.99 -21.85
C ASP A 2 -21.32 -5.28 -21.18
N SER A 3 -21.62 -6.53 -20.82
CA SER A 3 -22.86 -6.89 -20.14
C SER A 3 -22.99 -6.29 -18.73
N ILE A 4 -21.89 -6.13 -18.00
CA ILE A 4 -21.91 -5.56 -16.63
C ILE A 4 -22.07 -4.05 -16.72
N LEU A 5 -21.34 -3.38 -17.61
CA LEU A 5 -21.46 -1.93 -17.81
C LEU A 5 -22.87 -1.54 -18.27
N THR A 6 -23.47 -2.34 -19.16
CA THR A 6 -24.84 -2.13 -19.62
C THR A 6 -25.84 -2.27 -18.46
N GLN A 7 -25.67 -3.29 -17.63
CA GLN A 7 -26.52 -3.50 -16.46
C GLN A 7 -26.37 -2.36 -15.43
N LEU A 8 -25.14 -1.90 -15.17
CA LEU A 8 -24.90 -0.77 -14.27
C LEU A 8 -25.56 0.53 -14.75
N ARG A 9 -25.45 0.83 -16.04
CA ARG A 9 -26.14 1.99 -16.65
C ARG A 9 -27.65 1.90 -16.51
N SER A 10 -28.24 0.70 -16.56
CA SER A 10 -29.69 0.52 -16.41
C SER A 10 -30.24 0.85 -15.02
N TYR A 11 -29.38 0.89 -13.99
CA TYR A 11 -29.77 1.30 -12.62
C TYR A 11 -29.71 2.80 -12.41
N LEU A 12 -29.08 3.54 -13.33
CA LEU A 12 -29.01 4.98 -13.25
C LEU A 12 -30.24 5.58 -13.92
N PRO A 13 -30.85 6.63 -13.34
CA PRO A 13 -31.83 7.40 -14.08
C PRO A 13 -31.19 7.90 -15.38
N ASP A 14 -31.95 7.94 -16.48
CA ASP A 14 -31.50 8.59 -17.71
C ASP A 14 -30.92 9.95 -17.32
N SER A 15 -29.61 10.12 -17.52
CA SER A 15 -28.97 11.39 -17.27
C SER A 15 -29.67 12.39 -18.18
N GLN A 16 -30.45 13.29 -17.59
CA GLN A 16 -30.70 14.56 -18.26
C GLN A 16 -29.31 15.07 -18.64
N PRO A 17 -28.97 15.19 -19.93
CA PRO A 17 -27.69 15.74 -20.28
C PRO A 17 -27.64 17.11 -19.59
N ILE A 18 -26.64 17.32 -18.73
CA ILE A 18 -26.43 18.60 -18.04
C ILE A 18 -26.42 19.78 -19.06
N ALA A 19 -26.22 19.45 -20.34
CA ALA A 19 -26.38 20.31 -21.52
C ALA A 19 -27.77 20.97 -21.70
N GLU A 20 -28.88 20.42 -21.20
CA GLU A 20 -30.23 20.96 -21.51
C GLU A 20 -30.68 22.13 -20.60
N MET A 21 -29.91 22.47 -19.55
CA MET A 21 -30.18 23.66 -18.72
C MET A 21 -29.32 24.89 -19.06
N ALA A 22 -28.39 24.79 -20.01
CA ALA A 22 -27.53 25.91 -20.39
C ALA A 22 -28.13 26.70 -21.57
N THR A 23 -29.08 27.58 -21.28
CA THR A 23 -29.46 28.63 -22.24
C THR A 23 -28.34 29.67 -22.36
N ASN A 24 -27.83 29.82 -23.59
CA ASN A 24 -27.15 30.99 -24.16
C ASN A 24 -26.25 31.84 -23.23
N ALA A 25 -24.97 31.46 -23.17
CA ALA A 25 -23.86 32.42 -23.22
C ALA A 25 -22.60 31.68 -23.70
N SER A 26 -21.89 32.25 -24.67
CA SER A 26 -20.49 31.91 -24.96
C SER A 26 -19.66 32.21 -23.70
N LYS A 27 -19.56 31.24 -22.78
CA LYS A 27 -18.69 31.34 -21.61
C LYS A 27 -17.36 30.71 -21.98
N ILE A 28 -16.35 31.55 -22.20
CA ILE A 28 -14.96 31.10 -22.18
C ILE A 28 -14.75 30.41 -20.81
N PRO A 29 -14.20 29.19 -20.76
CA PRO A 29 -13.97 28.50 -19.49
C PRO A 29 -13.13 29.38 -18.56
N LEU A 30 -13.57 29.57 -17.32
CA LEU A 30 -12.85 30.36 -16.32
C LEU A 30 -11.59 29.63 -15.81
N HIS A 31 -11.50 28.32 -16.04
CA HIS A 31 -10.40 27.45 -15.62
C HIS A 31 -10.15 26.31 -16.62
N PRO A 32 -8.98 25.65 -16.59
CA PRO A 32 -8.61 24.59 -17.52
C PRO A 32 -9.05 23.17 -17.08
N TYR A 33 -9.75 23.04 -15.95
CA TYR A 33 -10.15 21.74 -15.37
C TYR A 33 -11.45 21.21 -15.97
N TYR A 34 -11.51 19.90 -16.25
CA TYR A 34 -12.67 19.23 -16.84
C TYR A 34 -13.55 18.58 -15.76
N PRO A 35 -14.88 18.58 -15.85
CA PRO A 35 -15.72 19.28 -16.84
C PRO A 35 -15.55 20.81 -16.80
N LEU A 36 -15.53 21.46 -17.97
CA LEU A 36 -15.24 22.89 -18.11
C LEU A 36 -16.40 23.79 -17.64
N GLU A 37 -17.59 23.23 -17.59
CA GLU A 37 -18.83 23.88 -17.18
C GLU A 37 -19.01 23.98 -15.66
N LEU A 38 -18.21 23.24 -14.88
CA LEU A 38 -18.27 23.32 -13.43
C LEU A 38 -17.79 24.70 -12.97
N GLU A 39 -18.42 25.26 -11.94
CA GLU A 39 -17.92 26.48 -11.32
C GLU A 39 -16.87 26.15 -10.26
N ILE A 40 -15.64 26.65 -10.44
CA ILE A 40 -14.58 26.59 -9.42
C ILE A 40 -14.41 27.97 -8.79
N VAL A 41 -15.09 28.17 -7.66
CA VAL A 41 -15.08 29.43 -6.92
C VAL A 41 -13.66 29.80 -6.50
N GLY A 42 -13.28 31.06 -6.75
CA GLY A 42 -11.99 31.60 -6.34
C GLY A 42 -10.79 31.06 -7.13
N TYR A 43 -11.00 30.48 -8.32
CA TYR A 43 -9.91 30.01 -9.16
C TYR A 43 -8.89 31.11 -9.46
N MET A 44 -7.63 30.79 -9.24
CA MET A 44 -6.49 31.60 -9.64
C MET A 44 -5.50 30.71 -10.40
N ALA A 45 -5.14 31.11 -11.62
CA ALA A 45 -4.13 30.42 -12.41
C ALA A 45 -2.77 30.37 -11.68
N ASN A 46 -1.96 29.36 -12.01
CA ASN A 46 -0.59 29.28 -11.52
C ASN A 46 0.23 30.49 -12.01
N LYS A 47 1.10 30.99 -11.14
CA LYS A 47 2.09 32.03 -11.47
C LYS A 47 3.34 31.44 -12.07
N TRP A 48 3.73 30.26 -11.61
CA TRP A 48 4.87 29.52 -12.12
C TRP A 48 4.43 28.55 -13.22
N ASP A 49 5.24 28.44 -14.27
CA ASP A 49 5.04 27.44 -15.30
C ASP A 49 5.35 26.02 -14.81
N THR A 50 4.92 25.02 -15.58
CA THR A 50 5.10 23.60 -15.28
C THR A 50 6.56 23.23 -15.05
N LEU A 51 7.50 23.75 -15.86
CA LEU A 51 8.92 23.40 -15.74
C LEU A 51 9.49 23.90 -14.41
N THR A 52 9.15 25.13 -14.02
CA THR A 52 9.54 25.73 -12.76
C THR A 52 8.99 24.91 -11.58
N LEU A 53 7.70 24.56 -11.61
CA LEU A 53 7.07 23.75 -10.57
C LEU A 53 7.72 22.37 -10.43
N VAL A 54 7.88 21.65 -11.54
CA VAL A 54 8.51 20.33 -11.56
C VAL A 54 9.97 20.40 -11.11
N SER A 55 10.70 21.46 -11.47
CA SER A 55 12.08 21.67 -11.03
C SER A 55 12.16 21.88 -9.51
N MET A 56 11.26 22.69 -8.94
CA MET A 56 11.19 22.91 -7.50
C MET A 56 10.81 21.62 -6.74
N PHE A 57 9.84 20.86 -7.25
CA PHE A 57 9.48 19.56 -6.69
C PHE A 57 10.65 18.57 -6.75
N GLY A 58 11.31 18.45 -7.90
CA GLY A 58 12.48 17.61 -8.09
C GLY A 58 13.64 17.98 -7.16
N ALA A 59 13.91 19.27 -6.97
CA ALA A 59 14.91 19.75 -6.02
C ALA A 59 14.56 19.35 -4.57
N GLY A 60 13.27 19.42 -4.20
CA GLY A 60 12.77 18.92 -2.92
C GLY A 60 13.03 17.43 -2.73
N CYS A 61 12.70 16.60 -3.72
CA CYS A 61 12.98 15.16 -3.70
C CYS A 61 14.48 14.86 -3.55
N VAL A 62 15.34 15.56 -4.30
CA VAL A 62 16.80 15.42 -4.18
C VAL A 62 17.27 15.77 -2.76
N GLY A 63 16.76 16.86 -2.18
CA GLY A 63 17.05 17.25 -0.80
C GLY A 63 16.65 16.18 0.21
N ILE A 64 15.43 15.63 0.08
CA ILE A 64 14.94 14.53 0.93
C ILE A 64 15.85 13.31 0.81
N PHE A 65 16.19 12.89 -0.41
CA PHE A 65 17.06 11.73 -0.61
C PHE A 65 18.48 11.95 -0.06
N ALA A 66 19.05 13.14 -0.24
CA ALA A 66 20.36 13.48 0.27
C ALA A 66 20.40 13.41 1.81
N VAL A 67 19.43 14.05 2.48
CA VAL A 67 19.31 14.02 3.95
C VAL A 67 19.10 12.59 4.45
N THR A 68 18.20 11.84 3.82
CA THR A 68 17.92 10.44 4.16
C THR A 68 19.16 9.57 4.03
N TYR A 69 19.90 9.69 2.92
CA TYR A 69 21.13 8.96 2.69
C TYR A 69 22.17 9.25 3.78
N LEU A 70 22.42 10.53 4.06
CA LEU A 70 23.42 10.95 5.05
C LEU A 70 23.08 10.48 6.47
N ILE A 71 21.80 10.53 6.86
CA ILE A 71 21.35 10.05 8.17
C ILE A 71 21.46 8.53 8.23
N THR A 72 20.92 7.81 7.24
CA THR A 72 20.84 6.35 7.24
C THR A 72 22.21 5.70 7.23
N THR A 73 23.13 6.20 6.40
CA THR A 73 24.50 5.69 6.31
C THR A 73 25.34 5.98 7.56
N ARG A 74 24.99 7.00 8.34
CA ARG A 74 25.60 7.23 9.67
C ARG A 74 25.05 6.29 10.74
N ILE A 75 23.75 6.00 10.72
CA ILE A 75 23.11 5.12 11.72
C ILE A 75 23.51 3.65 11.50
N ARG A 76 23.50 3.17 10.24
CA ARG A 76 23.83 1.78 9.88
C ARG A 76 24.74 1.76 8.64
N PRO A 77 26.07 1.93 8.80
CA PRO A 77 27.00 2.01 7.68
C PRO A 77 27.05 0.75 6.79
N GLN A 78 26.79 -0.43 7.37
CA GLN A 78 26.85 -1.74 6.70
C GLN A 78 25.49 -2.21 6.15
N MET A 79 24.63 -1.28 5.76
CA MET A 79 23.29 -1.59 5.24
C MET A 79 23.33 -2.10 3.79
N SER A 80 22.42 -3.01 3.46
CA SER A 80 22.25 -3.46 2.06
C SER A 80 21.71 -2.32 1.18
N LYS A 81 22.06 -2.34 -0.12
CA LYS A 81 21.51 -1.35 -1.07
C LYS A 81 19.98 -1.41 -1.17
N ALA A 82 19.40 -2.60 -0.99
CA ALA A 82 17.97 -2.82 -1.03
C ALA A 82 17.25 -2.17 0.17
N ASP A 83 17.79 -2.34 1.38
CA ASP A 83 17.24 -1.67 2.57
C ASP A 83 17.37 -0.15 2.44
N LEU A 84 18.52 0.35 1.95
CA LEU A 84 18.72 1.79 1.74
C LEU A 84 17.72 2.37 0.73
N SER A 85 17.51 1.71 -0.42
CA SER A 85 16.52 2.16 -1.39
C SER A 85 15.10 2.11 -0.85
N THR A 86 14.80 1.12 0.00
CA THR A 86 13.47 0.98 0.63
C THR A 86 13.24 2.07 1.68
N ILE A 87 14.26 2.43 2.46
CA ILE A 87 14.22 3.58 3.37
C ILE A 87 14.01 4.88 2.60
N MET A 88 14.77 5.11 1.54
CA MET A 88 14.60 6.29 0.69
C MET A 88 13.18 6.40 0.13
N TRP A 89 12.63 5.29 -0.35
CA TRP A 89 11.25 5.21 -0.82
C TRP A 89 10.26 5.58 0.29
N PHE A 90 10.32 4.93 1.45
CA PHE A 90 9.36 5.21 2.53
C PHE A 90 9.53 6.61 3.13
N VAL A 91 10.73 7.18 3.17
CA VAL A 91 10.90 8.58 3.59
C VAL A 91 10.28 9.53 2.56
N LEU A 92 10.45 9.28 1.26
CA LEU A 92 9.78 10.05 0.22
C LEU A 92 8.24 9.93 0.34
N CYS A 93 7.70 8.72 0.48
CA CYS A 93 6.27 8.49 0.71
C CYS A 93 5.79 9.23 1.95
N GLY A 94 6.53 9.15 3.06
CA GLY A 94 6.23 9.86 4.29
C GLY A 94 6.10 11.37 4.06
N CYS A 95 7.03 11.95 3.31
CA CYS A 95 6.99 13.38 2.97
C CYS A 95 5.82 13.74 2.05
N ILE A 96 5.58 12.97 0.99
CA ILE A 96 4.49 13.24 0.04
C ILE A 96 3.14 13.09 0.75
N HIS A 97 2.89 11.97 1.41
CA HIS A 97 1.62 11.73 2.09
C HIS A 97 1.38 12.75 3.21
N LEU A 98 2.34 12.94 4.11
CA LEU A 98 2.10 13.79 5.28
C LEU A 98 2.03 15.28 4.91
N PHE A 99 2.93 15.77 4.06
CA PHE A 99 3.03 17.20 3.77
C PHE A 99 2.29 17.61 2.51
N PHE A 100 2.42 16.88 1.42
CA PHE A 100 1.82 17.26 0.14
C PHE A 100 0.32 16.93 0.10
N GLU A 101 -0.05 15.68 0.39
CA GLU A 101 -1.44 15.22 0.45
C GLU A 101 -2.17 15.75 1.70
N GLY A 102 -1.46 15.85 2.83
CA GLY A 102 -1.96 16.55 4.01
C GLY A 102 -2.28 18.03 3.74
N TYR A 103 -1.45 18.72 2.94
CA TYR A 103 -1.75 20.08 2.51
C TYR A 103 -3.01 20.14 1.64
N PHE A 104 -3.22 19.17 0.74
CA PHE A 104 -4.45 19.08 -0.03
C PHE A 104 -5.66 18.90 0.88
N SER A 105 -5.62 17.92 1.77
CA SER A 105 -6.71 17.62 2.70
C SER A 105 -7.07 18.83 3.57
N TYR A 106 -6.05 19.57 4.05
CA TYR A 106 -6.26 20.78 4.83
C TYR A 106 -6.86 21.95 4.02
N ASN A 107 -6.44 22.11 2.77
CA ASN A 107 -6.84 23.22 1.90
C ASN A 107 -7.94 22.87 0.89
N PHE A 108 -8.54 21.69 0.97
CA PHE A 108 -9.48 21.12 0.01
C PHE A 108 -10.56 22.10 -0.48
N ARG A 109 -11.10 22.94 0.41
CA ARG A 109 -12.15 23.93 0.07
C ARG A 109 -11.65 25.16 -0.68
N ARG A 110 -10.36 25.46 -0.63
CA ARG A 110 -9.74 26.68 -1.15
C ARG A 110 -8.57 26.42 -2.09
N MET A 111 -8.36 25.16 -2.50
CA MET A 111 -7.21 24.72 -3.30
C MET A 111 -7.03 25.55 -4.57
N SER A 112 -8.16 25.88 -5.22
CA SER A 112 -8.22 26.69 -6.46
C SER A 112 -7.60 28.09 -6.34
N SER A 113 -7.57 28.65 -5.12
CA SER A 113 -7.03 29.99 -4.83
C SER A 113 -5.58 29.97 -4.34
N MET A 114 -5.02 28.80 -4.04
CA MET A 114 -3.71 28.70 -3.40
C MET A 114 -2.59 29.10 -4.38
N GLN A 115 -1.62 29.87 -3.89
CA GLN A 115 -0.54 30.45 -4.69
C GLN A 115 0.86 30.16 -4.13
N ASP A 116 0.97 29.39 -3.04
CA ASP A 116 2.25 28.84 -2.60
C ASP A 116 2.65 27.64 -3.47
N LEU A 117 3.84 27.07 -3.20
CA LEU A 117 4.39 25.96 -3.97
C LEU A 117 3.45 24.75 -4.02
N PHE A 118 2.90 24.33 -2.88
CA PHE A 118 2.05 23.14 -2.82
C PHE A 118 0.72 23.39 -3.52
N GLY A 119 0.12 24.57 -3.32
CA GLY A 119 -1.10 24.95 -4.01
C GLY A 119 -0.95 24.97 -5.53
N GLN A 120 0.16 25.52 -6.03
CA GLN A 120 0.42 25.57 -7.47
C GLN A 120 0.76 24.18 -8.06
N LEU A 121 1.51 23.34 -7.32
CA LEU A 121 1.76 21.95 -7.71
C LEU A 121 0.47 21.12 -7.77
N TRP A 122 -0.43 21.26 -6.78
CA TRP A 122 -1.73 20.60 -6.81
C TRP A 122 -2.57 21.05 -7.99
N LYS A 123 -2.60 22.36 -8.28
CA LYS A 123 -3.28 22.89 -9.47
C LYS A 123 -2.69 22.37 -10.77
N GLU A 124 -1.39 22.18 -10.86
CA GLU A 124 -0.72 21.58 -12.03
C GLU A 124 -1.11 20.11 -12.19
N TYR A 125 -1.01 19.33 -11.11
CA TYR A 125 -1.39 17.92 -11.11
C TYR A 125 -2.87 17.73 -11.45
N SER A 126 -3.73 18.65 -11.00
CA SER A 126 -5.17 18.62 -11.25
C SER A 126 -5.56 18.78 -12.72
N LEU A 127 -4.62 19.12 -13.61
CA LEU A 127 -4.86 19.07 -15.06
C LEU A 127 -5.06 17.62 -15.55
N SER A 128 -4.55 16.66 -14.81
CA SER A 128 -4.73 15.22 -15.05
C SER A 128 -5.95 14.63 -14.33
N ASP A 129 -6.36 15.25 -13.24
CA ASP A 129 -7.56 14.89 -12.50
C ASP A 129 -8.12 16.11 -11.76
N SER A 130 -9.18 16.69 -12.29
CA SER A 130 -9.82 17.86 -11.71
C SER A 130 -10.50 17.60 -10.37
N ARG A 131 -10.68 16.34 -9.93
CA ARG A 131 -11.32 16.01 -8.64
C ARG A 131 -10.64 16.69 -7.44
N TYR A 132 -9.37 17.04 -7.59
CA TYR A 132 -8.58 17.84 -6.64
C TYR A 132 -8.93 19.34 -6.59
N GLN A 133 -9.72 19.84 -7.55
CA GLN A 133 -10.22 21.22 -7.60
C GLN A 133 -11.75 21.31 -7.43
N THR A 134 -12.46 20.19 -7.60
CA THR A 134 -13.92 20.13 -7.66
C THR A 134 -14.57 19.53 -6.41
N GLN A 135 -13.83 19.51 -5.30
CA GLN A 135 -14.29 19.03 -4.00
C GLN A 135 -14.85 17.59 -4.01
N ASN A 136 -14.17 16.67 -4.70
CA ASN A 136 -14.60 15.27 -4.74
C ASN A 136 -14.43 14.58 -3.37
N ALA A 137 -15.51 13.95 -2.88
CA ALA A 137 -15.53 13.32 -1.56
C ALA A 137 -14.58 12.12 -1.44
N PHE A 138 -14.47 11.29 -2.48
CA PHE A 138 -13.59 10.12 -2.44
C PHE A 138 -12.13 10.56 -2.37
N VAL A 139 -11.70 11.47 -3.24
CA VAL A 139 -10.31 11.98 -3.26
C VAL A 139 -9.97 12.62 -1.91
N LEU A 140 -10.84 13.46 -1.34
CA LEU A 140 -10.61 14.01 0.01
C LEU A 140 -10.40 12.92 1.06
N CYS A 141 -11.30 11.94 1.13
CA CYS A 141 -11.22 10.89 2.14
C CYS A 141 -9.97 10.02 1.98
N MET A 142 -9.65 9.65 0.75
CA MET A 142 -8.46 8.86 0.43
C MET A 142 -7.18 9.61 0.84
N GLU A 143 -7.03 10.86 0.39
CA GLU A 143 -5.86 11.71 0.68
C GLU A 143 -5.76 12.07 2.16
N THR A 144 -6.88 12.14 2.88
CA THR A 144 -6.86 12.34 4.33
C THR A 144 -6.31 11.10 5.03
N ILE A 145 -6.75 9.90 4.62
CA ILE A 145 -6.24 8.64 5.18
C ILE A 145 -4.75 8.47 4.86
N THR A 146 -4.33 8.77 3.64
CA THR A 146 -2.92 8.70 3.26
C THR A 146 -2.08 9.64 4.13
N ALA A 147 -2.52 10.88 4.32
CA ALA A 147 -1.83 11.85 5.14
C ALA A 147 -1.73 11.45 6.62
N VAL A 148 -2.82 10.99 7.25
CA VAL A 148 -2.85 10.73 8.70
C VAL A 148 -2.38 9.32 9.08
N CYS A 149 -2.46 8.35 8.16
CA CYS A 149 -2.05 6.97 8.40
C CYS A 149 -0.76 6.63 7.64
N TRP A 150 -0.77 6.71 6.31
CA TRP A 150 0.33 6.21 5.48
C TRP A 150 1.58 7.09 5.57
N GLY A 151 1.44 8.41 5.72
CA GLY A 151 2.56 9.32 5.93
C GLY A 151 3.37 8.98 7.19
N PRO A 152 2.76 9.04 8.39
CA PRO A 152 3.43 8.68 9.64
C PRO A 152 3.95 7.24 9.66
N LEU A 153 3.18 6.27 9.17
CA LEU A 153 3.61 4.88 9.13
C LEU A 153 4.78 4.65 8.16
N SER A 154 4.88 5.40 7.05
CA SER A 154 6.02 5.30 6.15
C SER A 154 7.32 5.71 6.85
N PHE A 155 7.32 6.80 7.63
CA PHE A 155 8.48 7.16 8.45
C PHE A 155 8.80 6.10 9.50
N ALA A 156 7.77 5.52 10.15
CA ALA A 156 7.97 4.45 11.12
C ALA A 156 8.60 3.21 10.49
N VAL A 157 8.14 2.80 9.30
CA VAL A 157 8.72 1.69 8.53
C VAL A 157 10.17 1.97 8.17
N ALA A 158 10.48 3.18 7.67
CA ALA A 158 11.85 3.58 7.39
C ALA A 158 12.76 3.46 8.63
N GLY A 159 12.28 3.91 9.79
CA GLY A 159 12.99 3.74 11.07
C GLY A 159 13.20 2.27 11.44
N MET A 160 12.16 1.44 11.29
CA MET A 160 12.26 -0.01 11.57
C MET A 160 13.25 -0.73 10.65
N ILE A 161 13.33 -0.36 9.37
CA ILE A 161 14.33 -0.92 8.46
C ILE A 161 15.74 -0.45 8.87
N ALA A 162 15.89 0.83 9.23
CA ALA A 162 17.16 1.39 9.66
C ALA A 162 17.73 0.70 10.90
N THR A 163 16.86 0.27 11.83
CA THR A 163 17.24 -0.40 13.08
C THR A 163 17.09 -1.93 13.05
N ASP A 164 16.83 -2.52 11.88
CA ASP A 164 16.64 -3.98 11.73
C ASP A 164 15.53 -4.58 12.62
N HIS A 165 14.45 -3.82 12.82
CA HIS A 165 13.37 -4.18 13.73
C HIS A 165 12.50 -5.32 13.19
N SER A 166 12.08 -6.26 14.05
CA SER A 166 11.31 -7.45 13.67
C SER A 166 9.94 -7.11 13.04
N LEU A 167 9.35 -5.97 13.40
CA LEU A 167 8.09 -5.49 12.83
C LEU A 167 8.23 -4.78 11.47
N ARG A 168 9.44 -4.71 10.88
CA ARG A 168 9.64 -4.03 9.59
C ARG A 168 8.75 -4.58 8.48
N HIS A 169 8.66 -5.91 8.33
CA HIS A 169 7.91 -6.56 7.25
C HIS A 169 6.39 -6.47 7.45
N PRO A 170 5.83 -6.71 8.65
CA PRO A 170 4.40 -6.47 8.89
C PRO A 170 3.95 -5.05 8.56
N LEU A 171 4.67 -4.02 9.02
CA LEU A 171 4.28 -2.64 8.73
C LEU A 171 4.57 -2.21 7.29
N GLN A 172 5.67 -2.70 6.69
CA GLN A 172 5.93 -2.51 5.26
C GLN A 172 4.79 -3.08 4.43
N ALA A 173 4.34 -4.32 4.70
CA ALA A 173 3.21 -4.93 4.01
C ALA A 173 1.91 -4.12 4.20
N LEU A 174 1.64 -3.66 5.41
CA LEU A 174 0.44 -2.86 5.72
C LEU A 174 0.40 -1.56 4.91
N VAL A 175 1.48 -0.78 4.94
CA VAL A 175 1.55 0.50 4.20
C VAL A 175 1.52 0.25 2.70
N SER A 176 2.29 -0.74 2.20
CA SER A 176 2.31 -1.08 0.78
C SER A 176 0.93 -1.49 0.25
N LEU A 177 0.19 -2.31 1.01
CA LEU A 177 -1.17 -2.69 0.64
C LEU A 177 -2.11 -1.47 0.65
N GLY A 178 -1.99 -0.59 1.65
CA GLY A 178 -2.77 0.64 1.73
C GLY A 178 -2.58 1.55 0.52
N GLN A 179 -1.33 1.73 0.07
CA GLN A 179 -0.99 2.51 -1.13
C GLN A 179 -1.60 1.89 -2.39
N ILE A 180 -1.40 0.59 -2.61
CA ILE A 180 -1.96 -0.12 -3.78
C ILE A 180 -3.49 -0.02 -3.78
N TYR A 181 -4.12 -0.25 -2.62
CA TYR A 181 -5.57 -0.24 -2.51
C TYR A 181 -6.15 1.16 -2.78
N GLY A 182 -5.51 2.21 -2.23
CA GLY A 182 -5.86 3.60 -2.50
C GLY A 182 -5.83 3.92 -3.99
N ASP A 183 -4.71 3.64 -4.66
CA ASP A 183 -4.56 3.90 -6.10
C ASP A 183 -5.53 3.09 -6.96
N VAL A 184 -5.77 1.82 -6.63
CA VAL A 184 -6.76 1.00 -7.34
C VAL A 184 -8.15 1.64 -7.24
N LEU A 185 -8.54 2.13 -6.06
CA LEU A 185 -9.81 2.84 -5.89
C LEU A 185 -9.81 4.21 -6.58
N TYR A 186 -8.69 4.92 -6.58
CA TYR A 186 -8.53 6.20 -7.29
C TYR A 186 -8.77 6.05 -8.79
N TYR A 187 -8.17 5.04 -9.42
CA TYR A 187 -8.43 4.70 -10.81
C TYR A 187 -9.86 4.20 -11.00
N ALA A 188 -10.32 3.26 -10.18
CA ALA A 188 -11.64 2.65 -10.35
C ALA A 188 -12.76 3.69 -10.30
N THR A 189 -12.70 4.63 -9.37
CA THR A 189 -13.69 5.72 -9.25
C THR A 189 -13.63 6.67 -10.44
N SER A 190 -12.44 7.05 -10.92
CA SER A 190 -12.31 7.89 -12.11
C SER A 190 -12.85 7.20 -13.36
N MET A 191 -12.54 5.92 -13.53
CA MET A 191 -12.98 5.16 -14.70
C MET A 191 -14.47 4.83 -14.64
N PHE A 192 -15.02 4.63 -13.44
CA PHE A 192 -16.47 4.51 -13.26
C PHE A 192 -17.17 5.79 -13.71
N ASP A 193 -16.75 6.96 -13.20
CA ASP A 193 -17.33 8.24 -13.60
C ASP A 193 -17.21 8.46 -15.12
N HIS A 194 -16.07 8.10 -15.71
CA HIS A 194 -15.85 8.22 -17.15
C HIS A 194 -16.76 7.32 -17.99
N TYR A 195 -16.83 6.03 -17.68
CA TYR A 195 -17.55 5.06 -18.53
C TYR A 195 -19.03 4.93 -18.18
N ILE A 196 -19.43 5.27 -16.96
CA ILE A 196 -20.80 5.08 -16.48
C ILE A 196 -21.55 6.40 -16.41
N LEU A 197 -20.88 7.49 -15.99
CA LEU A 197 -21.50 8.81 -15.81
C LEU A 197 -21.12 9.81 -16.92
N ASP A 198 -20.34 9.38 -17.91
CA ASP A 198 -19.82 10.21 -19.00
C ASP A 198 -19.10 11.48 -18.51
N MET A 199 -18.46 11.40 -17.34
CA MET A 199 -17.69 12.49 -16.73
C MET A 199 -16.18 12.22 -16.84
N SER A 200 -15.46 13.09 -17.55
CA SER A 200 -13.99 13.05 -17.62
C SER A 200 -13.39 14.16 -16.77
N TYR A 201 -12.35 13.83 -16.00
CA TYR A 201 -11.64 14.77 -15.12
C TYR A 201 -10.27 15.19 -15.66
N SER A 202 -9.72 14.43 -16.60
CA SER A 202 -8.45 14.77 -17.26
C SER A 202 -8.70 15.69 -18.43
N ARG A 203 -7.76 16.62 -18.63
CA ARG A 203 -7.61 17.31 -19.90
C ARG A 203 -7.38 16.33 -21.07
N PRO A 204 -7.80 16.70 -22.29
CA PRO A 204 -7.73 15.80 -23.45
C PRO A 204 -6.33 15.59 -24.00
N GLU A 205 -5.35 16.45 -23.67
CA GLU A 205 -3.98 16.27 -24.13
C GLU A 205 -3.40 14.98 -23.52
N PRO A 206 -2.85 14.05 -24.35
CA PRO A 206 -2.45 12.72 -23.89
C PRO A 206 -1.44 12.72 -22.74
N PHE A 207 -0.60 13.75 -22.64
CA PHE A 207 0.40 13.87 -21.58
C PHE A 207 -0.21 13.99 -20.18
N TYR A 208 -1.36 14.66 -20.02
CA TYR A 208 -1.99 14.76 -18.70
C TYR A 208 -2.52 13.40 -18.25
N PHE A 209 -3.19 12.67 -19.12
CA PHE A 209 -3.67 11.34 -18.76
C PHE A 209 -2.52 10.33 -18.60
N TRP A 210 -1.68 10.13 -19.61
CA TRP A 210 -0.65 9.08 -19.55
C TRP A 210 0.55 9.45 -18.69
N GLY A 211 0.98 10.71 -18.73
CA GLY A 211 2.14 11.19 -17.99
C GLY A 211 1.83 11.44 -16.52
N TYR A 212 0.76 12.17 -16.20
CA TYR A 212 0.45 12.52 -14.82
C TYR A 212 -0.47 11.49 -14.18
N PHE A 213 -1.63 11.24 -14.78
CA PHE A 213 -2.64 10.37 -14.15
C PHE A 213 -2.19 8.90 -14.08
N VAL A 214 -1.58 8.35 -15.13
CA VAL A 214 -1.12 6.95 -15.14
C VAL A 214 0.30 6.79 -14.60
N LEU A 215 1.29 7.44 -15.22
CA LEU A 215 2.70 7.17 -14.91
C LEU A 215 3.11 7.64 -13.50
N MET A 216 2.69 8.83 -13.04
CA MET A 216 3.10 9.29 -11.70
C MET A 216 2.52 8.39 -10.60
N ASN A 217 1.28 7.93 -10.74
CA ASN A 217 0.65 7.02 -9.78
C ASN A 217 1.18 5.57 -9.91
N ALA A 218 1.67 5.15 -11.09
CA ALA A 218 2.20 3.80 -11.28
C ALA A 218 3.35 3.43 -10.30
N PHE A 219 4.11 4.42 -9.80
CA PHE A 219 5.12 4.18 -8.77
C PHE A 219 4.53 3.64 -7.46
N TRP A 220 3.37 4.13 -7.04
CA TRP A 220 2.64 3.70 -5.84
C TRP A 220 1.87 2.38 -6.02
N ILE A 221 1.85 1.84 -7.24
CA ILE A 221 1.44 0.45 -7.50
C ILE A 221 2.64 -0.49 -7.55
N ILE A 222 3.63 -0.19 -8.39
CA ILE A 222 4.69 -1.13 -8.75
C ILE A 222 5.67 -1.34 -7.59
N ILE A 223 6.16 -0.26 -6.99
CA ILE A 223 7.14 -0.34 -5.90
C ILE A 223 6.50 -0.96 -4.66
N PRO A 224 5.33 -0.50 -4.18
CA PRO A 224 4.61 -1.14 -3.08
C PRO A 224 4.24 -2.59 -3.37
N GLY A 225 3.85 -2.94 -4.59
CA GLY A 225 3.54 -4.31 -4.98
C GLY A 225 4.72 -5.26 -4.78
N LYS A 226 5.92 -4.84 -5.19
CA LYS A 226 7.15 -5.59 -4.91
C LYS A 226 7.42 -5.68 -3.40
N LEU A 227 7.33 -4.57 -2.68
CA LEU A 227 7.61 -4.52 -1.23
C LEU A 227 6.62 -5.38 -0.40
N LEU A 228 5.38 -5.47 -0.86
CA LEU A 228 4.34 -6.33 -0.30
C LEU A 228 4.69 -7.81 -0.53
N TYR A 229 5.04 -8.17 -1.77
CA TYR A 229 5.49 -9.52 -2.12
C TYR A 229 6.69 -9.94 -1.26
N ASP A 230 7.72 -9.08 -1.17
CA ASP A 230 8.91 -9.34 -0.37
C ASP A 230 8.55 -9.57 1.10
N SER A 231 7.68 -8.72 1.67
CA SER A 231 7.28 -8.84 3.07
C SER A 231 6.49 -10.12 3.37
N ILE A 232 5.60 -10.52 2.46
CA ILE A 232 4.85 -11.78 2.59
C ILE A 232 5.81 -12.97 2.49
N SER A 233 6.74 -12.94 1.52
CA SER A 233 7.74 -13.99 1.32
C SER A 233 8.65 -14.17 2.54
N GLU A 234 9.22 -13.07 3.06
CA GLU A 234 10.08 -13.11 4.25
C GLU A 234 9.32 -13.55 5.50
N SER A 235 8.06 -13.10 5.67
CA SER A 235 7.21 -13.57 6.77
C SER A 235 6.97 -15.09 6.69
N GLY A 236 6.65 -15.60 5.49
CA GLY A 236 6.47 -17.04 5.28
C GLY A 236 7.73 -17.87 5.59
N LYS A 237 8.91 -17.38 5.19
CA LYS A 237 10.20 -18.02 5.53
C LYS A 237 10.44 -18.04 7.03
N ALA A 238 10.13 -16.95 7.73
CA ALA A 238 10.28 -16.86 9.19
C ALA A 238 9.40 -17.89 9.91
N PHE A 239 8.13 -18.03 9.51
CA PHE A 239 7.23 -19.06 10.07
C PHE A 239 7.71 -20.48 9.77
N ALA A 240 8.15 -20.77 8.54
CA ALA A 240 8.68 -22.09 8.19
C ALA A 240 9.95 -22.45 8.99
N ALA A 241 10.81 -21.46 9.26
CA ALA A 241 12.00 -21.65 10.08
C ALA A 241 11.63 -21.95 11.54
N LEU A 242 10.64 -21.24 12.10
CA LEU A 242 10.13 -21.48 13.45
C LEU A 242 9.53 -22.89 13.58
N GLU A 243 8.68 -23.31 12.64
CA GLU A 243 8.13 -24.67 12.63
C GLU A 243 9.22 -25.74 12.58
N LYS A 244 10.26 -25.54 11.77
CA LYS A 244 11.40 -26.48 11.68
C LYS A 244 12.12 -26.59 13.03
N GLN A 245 12.34 -25.47 13.72
CA GLN A 245 12.96 -25.46 15.04
C GLN A 245 12.09 -26.18 16.07
N GLU A 246 10.77 -25.95 16.07
CA GLU A 246 9.85 -26.65 16.98
C GLU A 246 9.84 -28.17 16.76
N ARG A 247 9.89 -28.63 15.50
CA ARG A 247 9.98 -30.06 15.18
C ARG A 247 11.27 -30.68 15.69
N ILE A 248 12.41 -30.00 15.52
CA ILE A 248 13.71 -30.45 16.03
C ILE A 248 13.68 -30.52 17.56
N PHE A 249 13.13 -29.51 18.24
CA PHE A 249 13.02 -29.49 19.69
C PHE A 249 12.16 -30.64 20.22
N LYS A 250 11.01 -30.92 19.58
CA LYS A 250 10.14 -32.07 19.92
C LYS A 250 10.84 -33.41 19.72
N ALA A 251 11.61 -33.56 18.63
CA ALA A 251 12.37 -34.78 18.35
C ALA A 251 13.50 -35.01 19.36
N ASN A 252 14.19 -33.95 19.78
CA ASN A 252 15.26 -34.04 20.78
C ASN A 252 14.72 -34.22 22.21
N GLY A 253 13.58 -33.62 22.54
CA GLY A 253 12.92 -33.77 23.85
C GLY A 253 12.35 -35.17 24.11
N THR A 254 11.93 -35.88 23.06
CA THR A 254 11.48 -37.29 23.17
C THR A 254 12.64 -38.28 23.20
N GLY A 255 13.87 -37.88 22.83
CA GLY A 255 15.08 -38.72 22.86
C GLY A 255 15.69 -38.95 24.24
N ASN A 256 15.54 -38.00 25.18
CA ASN A 256 16.14 -38.11 26.52
C ASN A 256 15.26 -38.85 27.55
N GLY A 257 14.00 -39.16 27.23
CA GLY A 257 13.07 -39.85 28.14
C GLY A 257 13.18 -41.38 28.13
N LYS A 258 14.02 -41.98 27.29
CA LYS A 258 14.05 -43.45 27.07
C LYS A 258 15.33 -44.16 27.50
N LEU A 259 16.29 -43.46 28.13
CA LEU A 259 17.61 -44.01 28.47
C LEU A 259 17.86 -44.22 29.98
N ILE A 260 16.88 -43.99 30.86
CA ILE A 260 16.98 -44.33 32.29
C ILE A 260 15.97 -45.44 32.59
N GLY A 261 16.37 -46.68 32.36
CA GLY A 261 15.50 -47.81 32.71
C GLY A 261 15.95 -49.16 32.22
N THR A 262 17.24 -49.52 32.34
CA THR A 262 17.68 -50.92 32.43
C THR A 262 19.19 -51.00 32.59
N LEU A 263 19.72 -50.89 33.81
CA LEU A 263 20.94 -51.59 34.20
C LEU A 263 20.96 -51.79 35.74
N ASN A 264 21.37 -52.99 36.15
CA ASN A 264 21.60 -53.53 37.50
C ASN A 264 20.37 -54.20 38.15
N GLY A 265 20.38 -55.47 38.57
CA GLY A 265 21.41 -56.50 38.61
C GLY A 265 20.82 -57.77 39.25
N THR A 266 21.28 -58.94 38.83
CA THR A 266 21.06 -60.23 39.51
C THR A 266 21.84 -60.28 40.83
N PRO A 267 21.35 -61.02 41.85
CA PRO A 267 21.97 -62.32 42.11
C PRO A 267 21.01 -63.45 42.56
N ASN A 268 21.38 -64.67 42.14
CA ASN A 268 21.18 -66.01 42.70
C ASN A 268 20.19 -66.27 43.85
N GLY A 269 19.36 -67.31 43.65
CA GLY A 269 18.72 -68.11 44.71
C GLY A 269 17.71 -69.13 44.17
N THR A 270 18.09 -70.40 44.03
CA THR A 270 17.21 -71.57 43.79
C THR A 270 16.84 -72.26 45.13
N PRO A 271 15.95 -73.28 45.17
CA PRO A 271 14.64 -73.43 44.54
C PRO A 271 13.57 -73.98 45.52
N LYS A 272 12.26 -73.87 45.24
CA LYS A 272 11.23 -74.78 45.81
C LYS A 272 9.87 -74.65 45.13
N GLY A 273 9.23 -75.79 44.84
CA GLY A 273 7.77 -75.93 44.91
C GLY A 273 7.02 -76.22 43.61
N LYS A 274 6.64 -77.48 43.42
CA LYS A 274 5.70 -78.03 42.43
C LYS A 274 4.32 -77.33 42.46
N SER A 275 3.63 -77.23 41.32
CA SER A 275 2.42 -78.04 41.03
C SER A 275 1.85 -77.81 39.62
N ASN A 276 1.30 -78.90 39.08
CA ASN A 276 0.61 -79.11 37.80
C ASN A 276 -0.50 -78.12 37.42
N GLY A 277 -0.72 -77.97 36.11
CA GLY A 277 -1.97 -77.46 35.56
C GLY A 277 -2.05 -77.54 34.04
N LYS A 278 -2.57 -78.65 33.51
CA LYS A 278 -3.00 -78.84 32.11
C LYS A 278 -4.03 -77.77 31.69
N ALA A 279 -4.00 -77.31 30.43
CA ALA A 279 -5.02 -77.65 29.41
C ALA A 279 -5.20 -76.58 28.29
N LYS A 280 -5.20 -77.11 27.05
CA LYS A 280 -6.15 -76.88 25.94
C LYS A 280 -6.15 -75.56 25.13
N ASN A 281 -5.79 -75.76 23.85
CA ASN A 281 -6.55 -75.53 22.61
C ASN A 281 -7.11 -74.15 22.24
N GLY A 282 -6.91 -73.83 20.96
CA GLY A 282 -7.87 -73.10 20.11
C GLY A 282 -7.28 -71.83 19.50
N SER A 283 -6.73 -71.83 18.28
CA SER A 283 -7.40 -71.94 16.98
C SER A 283 -8.06 -70.64 16.48
N ILE A 284 -7.60 -70.21 15.29
CA ILE A 284 -8.28 -69.42 14.23
C ILE A 284 -8.33 -67.88 14.43
N ARG A 285 -7.70 -67.02 13.61
CA ARG A 285 -7.77 -66.67 12.16
C ARG A 285 -8.76 -65.52 11.85
N LYS A 286 -8.26 -64.55 11.06
CA LYS A 286 -8.95 -63.53 10.23
C LYS A 286 -9.57 -62.36 11.02
N ARG A 287 -9.48 -61.09 10.60
CA ARG A 287 -9.12 -60.42 9.34
C ARG A 287 -8.24 -59.22 9.61
#